data_AF-A0A086LXX8-F1
#
_entry.id   AF-A0A086LXX8-F1
#
_cell.length_a   1.000
_cell.length_b   1.000
_cell.length_c   1.000
_cell.angle_alpha   90.00
_cell.angle_beta   90.00
_cell.angle_gamma   90.00
#
_symmetry.space_group_name_H-M   'P 1'
#
loop_
_entity.id
_entity.type
_entity.pdbx_description
1 polymer ?
#
loop_
_entity_poly.entity_id
_entity_poly.type
_entity_poly.pdbx_seq_one_letter_code
_entity_poly.pdbx_strand_id
1 'polypeptide(L)'
;MHDSLLKFCCLEHNPPPPTHSAWMSSLVLYLLTIATAFLGYVLPWGQMCFWGVTVITNLLSPIPYVVPWLLGGYFVPDVTLRRFFVLHIILHFTTGLVLCLY
;
A
#
# COMPACT_ATOMS: atom_id res chain seq x y z
N MET A 1 -38.18 29.40 12.96
CA MET A 1 -36.73 29.70 12.93
C MET A 1 -35.95 28.96 14.01
N HIS A 2 -36.52 28.72 15.20
CA HIS A 2 -35.86 28.00 16.31
C HIS A 2 -35.63 26.50 16.04
N ASP A 3 -36.53 25.82 15.31
CA ASP A 3 -36.42 24.37 15.02
C ASP A 3 -35.35 23.99 13.99
N SER A 4 -34.98 24.93 13.10
CA SER A 4 -33.93 24.72 12.11
C SER A 4 -32.54 24.73 12.73
N LEU A 5 -32.35 25.50 13.82
CA LEU A 5 -31.07 25.60 14.53
C LEU A 5 -30.79 24.35 15.37
N LEU A 6 -31.82 23.73 15.97
CA LEU A 6 -31.67 22.46 16.70
C LEU A 6 -31.26 21.31 15.79
N LYS A 7 -31.77 21.25 14.55
CA LYS A 7 -31.35 20.24 13.56
C LYS A 7 -29.88 20.40 13.13
N PHE A 8 -29.40 21.63 12.95
CA PHE A 8 -27.99 21.90 12.66
C PHE A 8 -27.08 21.49 13.83
N CYS A 9 -27.46 21.80 15.07
CA CYS A 9 -26.66 21.45 16.25
C CYS A 9 -26.58 19.92 16.49
N CYS A 10 -27.66 19.17 16.20
CA CYS A 10 -27.64 17.71 16.27
C CYS A 10 -26.83 17.04 15.14
N LEU A 11 -26.73 17.68 13.96
CA LEU A 11 -25.94 17.16 12.83
C LEU A 11 -24.44 17.43 12.99
N GLU A 12 -24.05 18.51 13.67
CA GLU A 12 -22.65 18.76 14.03
C GLU A 12 -22.14 17.74 15.07
N HIS A 13 -23.01 17.29 15.97
CA HIS A 13 -22.64 16.33 17.01
C HIS A 13 -22.62 14.87 16.54
N ASN A 14 -23.28 14.55 15.43
CA ASN A 14 -23.35 13.19 14.89
C ASN A 14 -23.02 13.21 13.39
N PRO A 15 -21.73 13.13 13.01
CA PRO A 15 -21.35 13.06 11.61
C PRO A 15 -22.02 11.85 10.95
N PRO A 16 -22.46 11.96 9.68
CA PRO A 16 -23.00 10.82 8.98
C PRO A 16 -21.97 9.67 9.01
N PRO A 17 -22.40 8.42 9.21
CA PRO A 17 -21.47 7.30 9.25
C PRO A 17 -20.68 7.28 7.94
N PRO A 18 -19.37 6.98 7.99
CA PRO A 18 -18.55 6.92 6.79
C PRO A 18 -19.20 5.93 5.81
N THR A 19 -19.35 6.36 4.57
CA THR A 19 -19.92 5.48 3.55
C THR A 19 -19.02 4.26 3.41
N HIS A 20 -19.63 3.09 3.22
CA HIS A 20 -18.88 1.85 3.05
C HIS A 20 -17.82 1.95 1.94
N SER A 21 -18.08 2.78 0.92
CA SER A 21 -17.13 3.08 -0.16
C SER A 21 -15.88 3.83 0.30
N ALA A 22 -16.01 4.82 1.19
CA ALA A 22 -14.88 5.62 1.70
C ALA A 22 -13.95 4.82 2.63
N TRP A 23 -14.53 3.89 3.39
CA TRP A 23 -13.77 3.01 4.27
C TRP A 23 -12.97 1.98 3.45
N MET A 24 -13.58 1.41 2.41
CA MET A 24 -12.91 0.45 1.53
C MET A 24 -11.77 1.10 0.73
N SER A 25 -11.94 2.33 0.24
CA SER A 25 -10.85 3.03 -0.47
C SER A 25 -9.69 3.42 0.45
N SER A 26 -9.96 3.76 1.71
CA SER A 26 -8.91 3.99 2.71
C SER A 26 -8.09 2.73 2.98
N LEU A 27 -8.74 1.56 3.05
CA LEU A 27 -8.07 0.27 3.22
C LEU A 27 -7.19 -0.08 2.00
N VAL A 28 -7.64 0.24 0.79
CA VAL A 28 -6.83 0.08 -0.44
C VAL A 28 -5.60 1.00 -0.43
N LEU A 29 -5.77 2.27 -0.04
CA LEU A 29 -4.67 3.24 0.09
C LEU A 29 -3.64 2.78 1.14
N TYR A 30 -4.11 2.25 2.27
CA TYR A 30 -3.26 1.69 3.31
C TYR A 30 -2.39 0.52 2.80
N LEU A 31 -2.98 -0.41 2.04
CA LEU A 31 -2.22 -1.52 1.46
C LEU A 31 -1.20 -1.05 0.40
N LEU A 32 -1.57 -0.09 -0.44
CA LEU A 32 -0.68 0.47 -1.47
C LEU A 32 0.54 1.20 -0.87
N THR A 33 0.33 1.96 0.21
CA THR A 33 1.41 2.68 0.89
C THR A 33 2.39 1.75 1.60
N ILE A 34 1.92 0.68 2.26
CA ILE A 34 2.79 -0.36 2.85
C ILE A 34 3.66 -1.01 1.78
N ALA A 35 3.06 -1.40 0.65
CA ALA A 35 3.81 -2.00 -0.46
C ALA A 35 4.89 -1.06 -1.00
N THR A 36 4.56 0.22 -1.18
CA THR A 36 5.50 1.24 -1.67
C THR A 36 6.65 1.47 -0.69
N ALA A 37 6.35 1.57 0.61
CA ALA A 37 7.34 1.75 1.66
C ALA A 37 8.28 0.53 1.77
N PHE A 38 7.74 -0.69 1.68
CA PHE A 38 8.55 -1.91 1.70
C PHE A 38 9.50 -1.97 0.50
N LEU A 39 9.01 -1.72 -0.72
CA LEU A 39 9.87 -1.71 -1.91
C LEU A 39 10.96 -0.64 -1.82
N GLY A 40 10.66 0.53 -1.24
CA GLY A 40 11.64 1.59 -1.00
C GLY A 40 12.71 1.20 0.03
N TYR A 41 12.33 0.45 1.06
CA TYR A 41 13.27 -0.07 2.06
C TYR A 41 14.26 -1.07 1.47
N VAL A 42 13.88 -1.80 0.42
CA VAL A 42 14.75 -2.82 -0.21
C VAL A 42 15.84 -2.18 -1.10
N LEU A 43 15.69 -0.92 -1.54
CA LEU A 43 16.62 -0.25 -2.48
C LEU A 43 18.07 -0.11 -1.94
N PRO A 44 18.31 0.32 -0.69
CA PRO A 44 19.63 0.25 -0.07
C PRO A 44 19.93 -1.22 0.22
N TRP A 45 20.51 -1.92 -0.76
CA TRP A 45 20.71 -3.38 -0.75
C TRP A 45 21.72 -3.81 0.34
N GLY A 46 21.23 -3.95 1.57
CA GLY A 46 22.01 -4.38 2.74
C GLY A 46 21.57 -5.73 3.29
N GLN A 47 22.32 -6.24 4.28
CA GLN A 47 22.02 -7.51 4.98
C GLN A 47 20.58 -7.56 5.53
N MET A 48 20.11 -6.48 6.17
CA MET A 48 18.76 -6.41 6.73
C MET A 48 17.66 -6.42 5.65
N CYS A 49 17.92 -5.78 4.51
CA CYS A 49 16.99 -5.74 3.38
C CYS A 49 16.87 -7.12 2.72
N PHE A 50 18.00 -7.84 2.59
CA PHE A 50 18.01 -9.21 2.09
C PHE A 50 17.12 -10.14 2.92
N TRP A 51 17.28 -10.13 4.25
CA TRP A 51 16.44 -10.92 5.14
C TRP A 51 14.97 -10.46 5.11
N GLY A 52 14.73 -9.15 4.98
CA GLY A 52 13.38 -8.61 4.80
C GLY A 52 12.67 -9.18 3.57
N VAL A 53 13.35 -9.22 2.42
CA VAL A 53 12.81 -9.82 1.20
C VAL A 53 12.50 -11.30 1.42
N THR A 54 13.41 -12.06 2.02
CA THR A 54 13.22 -13.50 2.28
C THR A 54 11.99 -13.77 3.15
N VAL A 55 11.85 -13.05 4.28
CA VAL A 55 10.71 -13.23 5.20
C VAL A 55 9.39 -12.91 4.51
N ILE A 56 9.31 -11.79 3.78
CA ILE A 56 8.07 -11.44 3.07
C ILE A 56 7.76 -12.45 1.96
N THR A 57 8.75 -12.89 1.20
CA THR A 57 8.52 -13.91 0.16
C THR A 57 8.11 -15.26 0.73
N ASN A 58 8.56 -15.60 1.96
CA ASN A 58 8.08 -16.79 2.67
C ASN A 58 6.61 -16.67 3.05
N LEU A 59 6.13 -15.47 3.43
CA LEU A 59 4.69 -15.23 3.65
C LEU A 59 3.87 -15.38 2.36
N LEU A 60 4.45 -15.06 1.20
CA LEU A 60 3.82 -15.19 -0.12
C LEU A 60 4.01 -16.60 -0.75
N SER A 61 4.82 -17.47 -0.15
CA SER A 61 5.07 -18.83 -0.65
C SER A 61 3.83 -19.70 -0.87
N PRO A 62 2.69 -19.54 -0.16
CA PRO A 62 1.47 -20.30 -0.45
C PRO A 62 0.87 -20.04 -1.83
N ILE A 63 1.24 -18.92 -2.48
CA ILE A 63 0.72 -18.53 -3.79
C ILE A 63 1.72 -18.97 -4.87
N PRO A 64 1.37 -19.91 -5.76
CA PRO A 64 2.29 -20.38 -6.79
C PRO A 64 2.62 -19.26 -7.80
N TYR A 65 3.80 -19.32 -8.40
CA TYR A 65 4.31 -18.44 -9.47
C TYR A 65 4.62 -16.98 -9.11
N VAL A 66 4.10 -16.43 -8.01
CA VAL A 66 4.35 -15.02 -7.63
C VAL A 66 5.81 -14.80 -7.21
N VAL A 67 6.33 -15.66 -6.32
CA VAL A 67 7.68 -15.53 -5.76
C VAL A 67 8.78 -15.62 -6.85
N PRO A 68 8.77 -16.61 -7.77
CA PRO A 68 9.75 -16.68 -8.85
C PRO A 68 9.63 -15.51 -9.85
N TRP A 69 8.42 -15.01 -10.10
CA TRP A 69 8.21 -13.85 -10.97
C TRP A 69 8.80 -12.57 -10.37
N LEU A 70 8.57 -12.37 -9.07
CA LEU A 70 9.04 -11.19 -8.35
C LEU A 70 10.56 -11.18 -8.20
N LEU A 71 11.16 -12.33 -7.84
CA LEU A 71 12.59 -12.47 -7.57
C LEU A 71 13.43 -12.67 -8.83
N GLY A 72 12.84 -13.21 -9.91
CA GLY A 72 13.56 -13.49 -11.17
C GLY A 72 14.40 -14.77 -11.16
N GLY A 73 14.25 -15.63 -10.14
CA GLY A 73 14.99 -16.89 -9.99
C GLY A 73 14.88 -17.46 -8.57
N TYR A 74 15.62 -18.54 -8.29
CA TYR A 74 15.71 -19.18 -6.97
C TYR A 74 16.67 -18.48 -5.99
N PHE A 75 17.53 -17.59 -6.51
CA PHE A 75 18.34 -16.67 -5.73
C PHE A 75 17.92 -15.23 -6.07
N VAL A 76 18.33 -14.26 -5.25
CA VAL A 76 18.05 -12.84 -5.46
C VAL A 76 19.19 -12.20 -6.27
N PRO A 77 19.13 -12.14 -7.61
CA PRO A 77 20.16 -11.50 -8.44
C PRO A 77 20.06 -9.97 -8.43
N ASP A 78 21.06 -9.29 -8.97
CA ASP A 78 21.02 -7.84 -9.23
C ASP A 78 19.85 -7.41 -10.12
N VAL A 79 19.31 -8.33 -10.92
CA VAL A 79 18.13 -8.11 -11.77
C VAL A 79 16.89 -7.83 -10.93
N THR A 80 16.80 -8.38 -9.72
CA THR A 80 15.68 -8.17 -8.80
C THR A 80 15.65 -6.74 -8.27
N LEU A 81 16.81 -6.16 -7.95
CA LEU A 81 16.92 -4.78 -7.49
C LEU A 81 16.40 -3.80 -8.54
N ARG A 82 16.74 -4.01 -9.82
CA ARG A 82 16.21 -3.19 -10.93
C ARG A 82 14.69 -3.31 -11.08
N ARG A 83 14.11 -4.49 -10.88
CA ARG A 83 12.65 -4.69 -10.91
C ARG A 83 11.98 -3.95 -9.75
N PHE A 84 12.53 -4.06 -8.53
CA PHE A 84 12.02 -3.33 -7.37
C PHE A 84 12.13 -1.82 -7.51
N PHE A 85 13.21 -1.32 -8.11
CA PHE A 85 13.34 0.11 -8.42
C PHE A 85 12.21 0.58 -9.34
N VAL A 86 11.97 -0.12 -10.45
CA VAL A 86 10.90 0.24 -11.40
C VAL A 86 9.51 0.12 -10.74
N LEU A 87 9.26 -0.94 -9.98
CA LEU A 87 7.99 -1.14 -9.27
C LEU A 87 7.74 -0.07 -8.20
N HIS A 88 8.78 0.33 -7.46
CA HIS A 88 8.67 1.39 -6.44
C HIS A 88 8.27 2.72 -7.06
N ILE A 89 8.91 3.11 -8.17
CA ILE A 89 8.58 4.36 -8.87
C ILE A 89 7.15 4.35 -9.42
N ILE A 90 6.73 3.24 -10.06
CA ILE A 90 5.36 3.11 -10.60
C ILE A 90 4.31 3.16 -9.48
N LEU A 91 4.54 2.45 -8.39
CA LEU A 91 3.61 2.42 -7.25
C LEU A 91 3.52 3.78 -6.57
N HIS A 92 4.62 4.50 -6.42
CA HIS A 92 4.62 5.84 -5.83
C HIS A 92 3.72 6.81 -6.61
N PHE A 93 3.82 6.83 -7.95
CA PHE A 93 2.94 7.65 -8.79
C PHE A 93 1.49 7.19 -8.73
N THR A 94 1.24 5.88 -8.65
CA THR A 94 -0.11 5.32 -8.54
C THR A 94 -0.76 5.72 -7.22
N THR A 95 -0.05 5.61 -6.09
CA THR A 95 -0.54 6.04 -4.78
C THR A 95 -0.79 7.55 -4.74
N GLY A 96 0.12 8.35 -5.32
CA GLY A 96 -0.08 9.80 -5.45
C GLY A 96 -1.31 10.16 -6.27
N LEU A 97 -1.57 9.44 -7.37
CA LEU A 97 -2.77 9.62 -8.18
C LEU A 97 -4.04 9.27 -7.40
N VAL A 98 -4.08 8.12 -6.71
CA VAL A 98 -5.25 7.72 -5.92
C VAL A 98 -5.52 8.70 -4.77
N LEU A 99 -4.47 9.23 -4.13
CA LEU A 99 -4.60 10.29 -3.12
C LEU A 99 -5.15 11.60 -3.70
N CYS A 100 -4.79 11.95 -4.94
CA CYS A 100 -5.31 13.14 -5.61
C CYS A 100 -6.79 12.99 -6.03
N LEU A 101 -7.25 11.76 -6.25
CA LEU A 101 -8.62 11.44 -6.65
C LEU A 101 -9.58 11.29 -5.46
N TYR A 102 -9.04 11.16 -4.24
CA TYR A 102 -9.78 11.06 -2.99
C TYR A 102 -10.09 12.45 -2.42
#